data_AF-A0AAW9CFM6-F1
#
_entry.id   AF-A0AAW9CFM6-F1
#
_cell.length_a   1.000
_cell.length_b   1.000
_cell.length_c   1.000
_cell.angle_alpha   90.00
_cell.angle_beta   90.00
_cell.angle_gamma   90.00
#
_symmetry.space_group_name_H-M   'P 1'
#
loop_
_entity.id
_entity.type
_entity.pdbx_description
1 polymer ?
#
loop_
_entity_poly.entity_id
_entity_poly.type
_entity_poly.pdbx_seq_one_letter_code
_entity_poly.pdbx_strand_id
1 'polypeptide(L)'
;FAPLVEKLAPHLKTVTTYVCMSSREHMPALDLPGLHCWDELVGNQSEDFEWPEFDERTASSLCYTLGTTGHPKGVLYSHRSTVLHTLMELA
;
A
#
# COMPACT_ATOMS: atom_id res chain seq x y z
N PHE A 1 5.92 16.43 6.56
CA PHE A 1 4.69 16.34 5.73
C PHE A 1 3.40 16.30 6.53
N ALA A 2 3.39 15.82 7.78
CA ALA A 2 2.18 15.71 8.61
C ALA A 2 1.23 16.95 8.61
N PRO A 3 1.71 18.20 8.80
CA PRO A 3 0.81 19.38 8.75
C PRO A 3 0.19 19.65 7.37
N LEU A 4 0.77 19.12 6.29
CA LEU A 4 0.19 19.23 4.95
C LEU A 4 -1.01 18.29 4.79
N VAL A 5 -0.93 17.09 5.38
CA VAL A 5 -2.03 16.11 5.34
C VAL A 5 -3.27 16.66 6.04
N GLU A 6 -3.10 17.31 7.19
CA GLU A 6 -4.17 17.99 7.93
C GLU A 6 -4.87 19.07 7.09
N LYS A 7 -4.10 19.86 6.34
CA LYS A 7 -4.65 20.87 5.42
C LYS A 7 -5.38 20.26 4.23
N LEU A 8 -4.95 19.08 3.77
CA LEU A 8 -5.54 18.40 2.61
C LEU A 8 -6.78 17.58 2.99
N ALA A 9 -6.88 17.09 4.22
CA ALA A 9 -7.96 16.21 4.67
C ALA A 9 -9.38 16.73 4.36
N PRO A 10 -9.71 18.03 4.52
CA PRO A 10 -11.02 18.56 4.14
C PRO A 10 -11.36 18.43 2.64
N HIS A 11 -10.34 18.31 1.79
CA HIS A 11 -10.51 18.15 0.34
C HIS A 11 -10.65 16.67 -0.09
N LEU A 12 -10.22 15.73 0.76
CA LEU A 12 -10.23 14.29 0.49
C LEU A 12 -11.58 13.67 0.88
N LYS A 13 -12.65 14.06 0.18
CA LYS A 13 -14.05 13.77 0.55
C LYS A 13 -14.40 12.27 0.67
N THR A 14 -13.61 11.39 0.06
CA THR A 14 -13.82 9.93 0.08
C THR A 14 -12.87 9.19 1.02
N VAL A 15 -11.90 9.88 1.64
CA VAL A 15 -10.93 9.27 2.55
C VAL A 15 -11.51 9.27 3.96
N THR A 16 -11.70 8.08 4.52
CA THR A 16 -12.26 7.87 5.87
C THR A 16 -11.21 7.49 6.91
N THR A 17 -10.01 7.14 6.46
CA THR A 17 -8.98 6.53 7.31
C THR A 17 -7.61 7.02 6.89
N TYR A 18 -6.82 7.41 7.87
CA TYR A 18 -5.43 7.85 7.70
C TYR A 18 -4.54 6.91 8.49
N VAL A 19 -3.44 6.46 7.88
CA VAL A 19 -2.47 5.59 8.57
C VAL A 19 -1.13 6.30 8.59
N CYS A 20 -0.65 6.62 9.79
CA CYS A 20 0.70 7.13 9.99
C CYS A 20 1.66 5.95 10.08
N MET A 21 2.55 5.80 9.09
CA MET A 21 3.59 4.78 9.07
C MET A 21 4.69 5.08 10.10
N SER A 22 4.36 4.87 11.37
CA SER A 22 5.23 5.12 12.51
C SER A 22 4.73 4.37 13.76
N SER A 23 5.60 4.27 14.77
CA SER A 23 5.25 3.87 16.13
C SER A 23 4.45 4.96 16.85
N ARG A 24 3.74 4.59 17.93
CA ARG A 24 2.92 5.50 18.73
C ARG A 24 3.71 6.70 19.27
N GLU A 25 4.92 6.48 19.75
CA GLU A 25 5.78 7.50 20.37
C GLU A 25 6.25 8.57 19.37
N HIS A 26 6.35 8.21 18.09
CA HIS A 26 6.82 9.07 17.03
C HIS A 26 5.67 9.69 16.21
N MET A 27 4.42 9.47 16.62
CA MET A 27 3.28 10.04 15.92
C MET A 27 3.22 11.56 16.08
N PRO A 28 3.01 12.31 14.98
CA PRO A 28 2.72 13.73 15.07
C PRO A 28 1.35 13.95 15.72
N ALA A 29 1.22 15.04 16.48
CA ALA A 29 -0.09 15.52 16.94
C ALA A 29 -0.85 16.10 15.75
N LEU A 30 -1.77 15.31 15.19
CA LEU A 30 -2.63 15.68 14.06
C LEU A 30 -4.09 15.54 14.48
N ASP A 31 -4.90 16.53 14.13
CA ASP A 31 -6.36 16.48 14.29
C ASP A 31 -6.99 15.93 13.01
N LEU A 32 -6.83 14.62 12.82
CA LEU A 32 -7.37 13.88 11.69
C LEU A 32 -8.36 12.82 12.19
N PRO A 33 -9.64 12.88 11.78
CA PRO A 33 -10.59 11.83 12.12
C PRO A 33 -10.16 10.51 11.47
N GLY A 34 -10.13 9.43 12.26
CA GLY A 34 -9.72 8.11 11.77
C GLY A 34 -8.22 7.95 11.53
N LEU A 35 -7.37 8.67 12.28
CA LEU A 35 -5.92 8.49 12.24
C LEU A 35 -5.48 7.28 13.07
N HIS A 36 -4.80 6.33 12.42
CA HIS A 36 -4.22 5.15 13.03
C HIS A 36 -2.69 5.18 13.04
N CYS A 37 -2.11 4.61 14.10
CA CYS A 37 -0.70 4.26 14.18
C CYS A 37 -0.47 2.94 13.43
N TRP A 38 0.50 2.88 12.52
CA TRP A 38 0.81 1.66 11.76
C TRP A 38 1.24 0.51 12.66
N ASP A 39 2.19 0.74 13.57
CA ASP A 39 2.76 -0.33 14.40
C ASP A 39 1.69 -0.97 15.30
N GLU A 40 0.75 -0.17 15.82
CA GLU A 40 -0.39 -0.71 16.56
C GLU A 40 -1.42 -1.39 15.66
N LEU A 41 -1.68 -0.84 14.46
CA LEU A 41 -2.64 -1.43 13.53
C LEU A 41 -2.22 -2.85 13.14
N VAL A 42 -0.94 -3.04 12.82
CA VAL A 42 -0.35 -4.33 12.44
C VAL A 42 -0.07 -5.19 13.66
N GLY A 43 0.51 -4.63 14.72
CA GLY A 43 0.90 -5.37 15.92
C GLY A 43 -0.27 -5.93 16.73
N ASN A 44 -1.49 -5.44 16.51
CA ASN A 44 -2.71 -5.99 17.10
C ASN A 44 -3.35 -7.13 16.27
N GLN A 45 -2.78 -7.49 15.12
CA GLN A 45 -3.27 -8.61 14.30
C GLN A 45 -2.64 -9.93 14.72
N SER A 46 -3.30 -11.03 14.36
CA SER A 46 -2.75 -12.37 14.52
C SER A 46 -1.45 -12.54 13.72
N GLU A 47 -0.46 -13.19 14.32
CA GLU A 47 0.73 -13.66 13.60
C GLU A 47 0.43 -14.92 12.76
N ASP A 48 -0.63 -15.64 13.12
CA ASP A 48 -1.13 -16.77 12.34
C ASP A 48 -2.06 -16.27 11.24
N PHE A 49 -1.64 -16.45 9.98
CA PHE A 49 -2.43 -16.13 8.79
C PHE A 49 -2.36 -17.28 7.79
N GLU A 50 -3.53 -17.82 7.44
CA GLU A 50 -3.65 -18.82 6.38
C GLU A 50 -3.72 -18.13 5.01
N TRP A 51 -2.67 -18.32 4.21
CA TRP A 51 -2.63 -17.78 2.86
C TRP A 51 -3.67 -18.47 1.97
N PRO A 52 -4.51 -17.72 1.23
CA PRO A 52 -5.49 -18.32 0.35
C PRO A 52 -4.80 -18.99 -0.85
N GLU A 53 -5.40 -20.07 -1.34
CA GLU A 53 -5.01 -20.70 -2.60
C GLU A 53 -5.81 -20.13 -3.78
N PHE A 54 -5.12 -19.82 -4.87
CA PHE A 54 -5.71 -19.26 -6.08
C PHE A 54 -4.79 -19.52 -7.29
N ASP A 55 -5.31 -19.33 -8.51
CA ASP A 55 -4.54 -19.52 -9.75
C ASP A 55 -3.32 -18.58 -9.76
N GLU A 56 -2.13 -19.11 -10.05
CA GLU A 56 -0.87 -18.35 -10.14
C GLU A 56 -0.90 -17.22 -11.19
N ARG A 57 -1.85 -17.25 -12.14
CA ARG A 57 -2.10 -16.20 -13.13
C ARG A 57 -2.91 -15.03 -12.58
N THR A 58 -3.40 -15.12 -11.34
CA THR A 58 -4.08 -14.02 -10.66
C THR A 58 -3.17 -12.79 -10.59
N ALA A 59 -3.76 -11.60 -10.70
CA ALA A 59 -3.01 -10.35 -10.63
C ALA A 59 -2.36 -10.16 -9.26
N SER A 60 -1.06 -9.89 -9.23
CA SER A 60 -0.26 -9.71 -8.00
C SER A 60 0.14 -8.26 -7.77
N SER A 61 0.41 -7.51 -8.84
CA SER A 61 0.87 -6.12 -8.75
C SER A 61 0.55 -5.33 -10.02
N LEU A 62 0.40 -4.01 -9.85
CA LEU A 62 0.12 -3.06 -10.93
C LEU A 62 1.11 -1.91 -10.85
N CYS A 63 1.92 -1.73 -11.89
CA CYS A 63 2.82 -0.59 -12.02
C CYS A 63 2.36 0.30 -13.17
N TYR A 64 2.07 1.57 -12.88
CA TYR A 64 1.83 2.56 -13.92
C TYR A 64 3.16 3.07 -14.46
N THR A 65 3.31 3.03 -15.78
CA THR A 65 4.46 3.59 -16.48
C THR A 65 4.03 4.78 -17.30
N LEU A 66 4.86 5.84 -17.25
CA LEU A 66 4.69 6.99 -18.11
C LEU A 66 5.34 6.67 -19.46
N GLY A 67 4.53 6.50 -20.50
CA GLY A 67 5.02 6.42 -21.88
C GLY A 67 5.43 7.80 -22.39
N THR A 68 5.91 7.87 -23.64
CA THR A 68 6.23 9.15 -24.29
C THR A 68 4.99 9.98 -24.65
N THR A 69 3.82 9.34 -24.73
CA THR A 69 2.55 9.99 -25.07
C THR A 69 1.37 9.43 -24.26
N GLY A 70 0.37 10.28 -24.04
CA GLY A 70 -0.90 9.89 -23.42
C GLY A 70 -0.85 9.72 -21.90
N HIS A 71 -1.92 9.14 -21.36
CA HIS A 71 -2.03 8.84 -19.93
C HIS A 71 -1.11 7.66 -19.53
N PRO A 72 -0.65 7.61 -18.27
CA PRO A 72 0.08 6.46 -17.75
C PRO A 72 -0.66 5.15 -18.01
N LYS A 73 0.07 4.11 -18.43
CA LYS A 73 -0.49 2.79 -18.72
C LYS A 73 -0.16 1.83 -17.59
N GLY A 74 -1.15 1.01 -17.21
CA GLY A 74 -0.98 0.00 -16.16
C GLY A 74 -0.35 -1.27 -16.72
N VAL A 75 0.80 -1.67 -16.17
CA VAL A 75 1.38 -3.00 -16.38
C VAL A 75 0.93 -3.89 -15.22
N LEU A 76 0.07 -4.85 -15.52
CA LEU A 76 -0.50 -5.78 -14.54
C LEU A 76 0.28 -7.10 -14.58
N TYR A 77 0.94 -7.44 -13.48
CA TYR A 77 1.72 -8.67 -13.33
C TYR A 77 0.89 -9.76 -12.66
N SER A 78 1.21 -11.02 -12.96
CA SER A 78 0.68 -12.17 -12.23
C SER A 78 1.70 -12.69 -11.21
N HIS A 79 1.22 -13.43 -10.20
CA HIS A 79 2.10 -14.12 -9.24
C HIS A 79 3.16 -14.98 -9.95
N ARG A 80 2.73 -15.78 -10.95
CA ARG A 80 3.63 -16.60 -11.77
C ARG A 80 4.73 -15.77 -12.43
N SER A 81 4.36 -14.66 -13.07
CA SER A 81 5.33 -13.83 -13.80
C SER A 81 6.42 -13.27 -12.87
N THR A 82 6.02 -12.82 -11.67
CA THR A 82 6.95 -12.28 -10.68
C THR A 82 7.88 -13.37 -10.14
N VAL A 83 7.35 -14.54 -9.75
CA VAL A 83 8.17 -15.64 -9.21
C VAL A 83 9.17 -16.15 -10.25
N LEU A 84 8.73 -16.39 -11.48
CA LEU A 84 9.64 -16.86 -12.54
C LEU A 84 10.73 -15.84 -12.88
N HIS A 85 10.40 -14.54 -12.90
CA HIS A 85 11.40 -13.49 -13.08
C HIS A 85 12.46 -13.53 -11.97
N THR A 86 12.05 -13.63 -10.70
CA THR A 86 12.98 -13.72 -9.56
C THR A 86 13.89 -14.95 -9.65
N LEU A 87 13.35 -16.11 -10.04
CA LEU A 87 14.14 -17.34 -10.17
C LEU A 87 15.16 -17.28 -11.31
N MET A 88 14.84 -16.58 -12.41
CA MET A 88 15.78 -16.40 -13.53
C MET A 88 16.95 -15.46 -13.18
N GLU A 89 16.75 -14.47 -12.31
CA GLU A 89 17.82 -13.57 -11.84
C GLU A 89 18.79 -14.25 -10.85
N LEU A 90 18.39 -15.36 -10.24
CA LEU A 90 19.22 -16.10 -9.28
C LEU A 90 20.07 -17.21 -9.93
N ALA A 91 19.93 -17.42 -11.23
CA ALA A 91 20.63 -18.45 -12.01
C ALA A 91 21.87 -17.88 -12.72
#